data_AF-A0A2N6VJV2-F1
#
_entry.id   AF-A0A2N6VJV2-F1
#
_cell.length_a   1.000
_cell.length_b   1.000
_cell.length_c   1.000
_cell.angle_alpha   90.00
_cell.angle_beta   90.00
_cell.angle_gamma   90.00
#
_symmetry.space_group_name_H-M   'P 1'
#
loop_
_entity.id
_entity.type
_entity.pdbx_description
1 polymer ?
#
loop_
_entity_poly.entity_id
_entity_poly.type
_entity_poly.pdbx_seq_one_letter_code
_entity_poly.pdbx_strand_id
1 'polypeptide(L)'
;TFLEDCTDKVCKLSNGEQFTADTIVWNAGVKANPVLVDSDLPLDDRGRVTVRADLRVEDENGVVEGAWAAGDNAAVPDLTGDGPGG
;
A
#
# COMPACT_ATOMS: atom_id res chain seq x y z
N THR A 1 4.34 -19.90 6.58
CA THR A 1 5.81 -19.73 6.61
C THR A 1 6.16 -18.38 6.05
N PHE A 2 6.98 -17.59 6.74
CA PHE A 2 7.52 -16.31 6.24
C PHE A 2 9.03 -16.21 6.56
N LEU A 3 9.75 -15.31 5.90
CA LEU A 3 11.17 -15.07 6.12
C LEU A 3 11.36 -14.25 7.41
N GLU A 4 12.16 -14.74 8.35
CA GLU A 4 12.44 -14.09 9.63
C GLU A 4 13.78 -13.34 9.64
N ASP A 5 14.80 -13.91 8.98
CA ASP A 5 16.16 -13.40 8.95
C ASP A 5 16.87 -13.88 7.67
N CYS A 6 17.75 -13.05 7.12
CA CYS A 6 18.57 -13.38 5.96
C CYS A 6 20.02 -12.88 6.07
N THR A 7 20.49 -12.66 7.29
CA THR A 7 21.89 -12.31 7.57
C THR A 7 22.85 -13.44 7.18
N ASP A 8 24.11 -13.08 6.88
CA ASP A 8 25.19 -14.04 6.60
C ASP A 8 24.90 -15.08 5.50
N LYS A 9 24.09 -14.72 4.50
CA LYS A 9 23.66 -15.59 3.39
C LYS A 9 22.81 -16.79 3.81
N VAL A 10 22.24 -16.79 5.01
CA VAL A 10 21.37 -17.86 5.52
C VAL A 10 19.97 -17.31 5.72
N CYS A 11 19.00 -17.80 4.95
CA CYS A 11 17.59 -17.51 5.14
C CYS A 11 17.02 -18.40 6.24
N LYS A 12 16.42 -17.81 7.28
CA LYS A 12 15.68 -18.51 8.34
C LYS A 12 14.20 -18.27 8.18
N LEU A 13 13.42 -19.34 8.10
CA LEU A 13 11.97 -19.27 7.94
C LEU A 13 11.26 -19.57 9.25
N SER A 14 10.05 -19.02 9.40
CA SER A 14 9.21 -19.15 10.61
C SER A 14 8.77 -20.58 10.95
N ASN A 15 9.01 -21.55 10.07
CA ASN A 15 8.78 -22.98 10.31
C ASN A 15 10.05 -23.72 10.78
N GLY A 16 11.14 -23.01 11.02
CA GLY A 16 12.44 -23.54 11.43
C GLY A 16 13.35 -23.98 10.27
N GLU A 17 12.87 -23.94 9.03
CA GLU A 17 13.68 -24.27 7.85
C GLU A 17 14.77 -23.21 7.62
N GLN A 18 15.95 -23.67 7.20
CA GLN A 18 17.08 -22.80 6.89
C GLN A 18 17.77 -23.24 5.60
N PHE A 19 18.12 -22.28 4.76
CA PHE A 19 18.84 -22.54 3.52
C PHE A 19 19.74 -21.37 3.14
N THR A 20 20.80 -21.64 2.37
CA THR A 20 21.74 -20.62 1.90
C THR A 20 21.23 -19.94 0.63
N ALA A 21 21.41 -18.62 0.53
CA ALA A 21 21.12 -17.86 -0.68
C ALA A 21 22.13 -16.71 -0.88
N ASP A 22 22.70 -16.60 -2.08
CA ASP A 22 23.56 -15.48 -2.47
C ASP A 22 22.76 -14.25 -2.95
N THR A 23 21.50 -14.43 -3.32
CA THR A 23 20.63 -13.35 -3.81
C THR A 23 19.20 -13.60 -3.35
N ILE A 24 18.55 -12.55 -2.87
CA ILE A 24 17.14 -12.56 -2.46
C ILE A 24 16.42 -11.51 -3.29
N VAL A 25 15.32 -11.92 -3.91
CA VAL A 25 14.36 -10.99 -4.53
C VAL A 25 13.13 -10.96 -3.62
N TRP A 26 12.87 -9.82 -3.00
CA TRP A 26 11.79 -9.63 -2.05
C TRP A 26 10.78 -8.63 -2.60
N ASN A 27 9.50 -9.01 -2.65
CA ASN A 27 8.38 -8.08 -2.84
C ASN A 27 7.50 -8.02 -1.58
N ALA A 28 7.66 -6.98 -0.75
CA ALA A 28 7.06 -6.89 0.59
C ALA A 28 5.63 -6.31 0.58
N GLY A 29 5.05 -6.14 -0.61
CA GLY A 29 3.88 -5.31 -0.82
C GLY A 29 4.24 -3.82 -0.91
N VAL A 30 3.30 -3.04 -1.45
CA VAL A 30 3.40 -1.58 -1.55
C VAL A 30 2.49 -0.97 -0.48
N LYS A 31 2.98 0.07 0.20
CA LYS A 31 2.20 0.92 1.10
C LYS A 31 2.18 2.33 0.53
N ALA A 32 1.10 3.05 0.77
CA ALA A 32 1.00 4.48 0.50
C ALA A 32 2.20 5.24 1.11
N ASN A 33 2.63 6.31 0.43
CA ASN A 33 3.78 7.10 0.85
C ASN A 33 3.56 7.65 2.27
N PRO A 34 4.49 7.45 3.22
CA PRO A 34 4.35 7.89 4.61
C PRO A 34 4.02 9.37 4.78
N VAL A 35 4.43 10.23 3.85
CA VAL A 35 4.12 11.68 3.88
C VAL A 35 2.61 11.96 3.94
N LEU A 36 1.77 11.03 3.47
CA LEU A 36 0.32 11.18 3.52
C LEU A 36 -0.21 11.19 4.95
N VAL A 37 0.36 10.38 5.84
CA VAL A 37 -0.03 10.33 7.25
C VAL A 37 0.27 11.65 7.96
N ASP A 38 1.29 12.37 7.49
CA ASP A 38 1.68 13.68 8.01
C ASP A 38 1.00 14.85 7.28
N SER A 39 0.09 14.58 6.34
CA SER A 39 -0.64 15.58 5.57
C SER A 39 -2.03 15.87 6.17
N ASP A 40 -2.71 16.87 5.60
CA ASP A 40 -4.11 17.22 5.90
C ASP A 40 -5.11 16.58 4.93
N LEU A 41 -4.66 15.69 4.04
CA LEU A 41 -5.53 15.02 3.07
C LEU A 41 -6.38 13.93 3.75
N PRO A 42 -7.64 13.73 3.31
CA PRO A 42 -8.47 12.64 3.79
C PRO A 42 -7.88 11.29 3.36
N LEU A 43 -7.71 10.37 4.31
CA LEU A 43 -7.13 9.05 4.08
C LEU A 43 -8.12 7.92 4.39
N ASP A 44 -7.97 6.80 3.71
CA ASP A 44 -8.61 5.53 4.07
C ASP A 44 -7.84 4.81 5.21
N ASP A 45 -8.41 3.71 5.71
CA ASP A 45 -7.80 2.89 6.78
C ASP A 45 -6.43 2.29 6.41
N ARG A 46 -6.05 2.33 5.12
CA ARG A 46 -4.77 1.85 4.59
C ARG A 46 -3.76 2.99 4.39
N GLY A 47 -4.14 4.24 4.70
CA GLY A 47 -3.30 5.44 4.58
C GLY A 47 -3.20 5.98 3.16
N ARG A 48 -4.12 5.61 2.25
CA ARG A 48 -4.22 6.15 0.90
C ARG A 48 -5.18 7.33 0.87
N VAL A 49 -4.95 8.30 0.00
CA VAL A 49 -5.85 9.45 -0.22
C VAL A 49 -7.19 8.97 -0.74
N THR A 50 -8.26 9.32 -0.05
CA THR A 50 -9.64 9.05 -0.48
C THR A 50 -9.97 9.90 -1.70
N VAL A 51 -10.37 9.24 -2.79
CA VAL A 51 -10.73 9.92 -4.04
C VAL A 51 -11.98 9.32 -4.65
N ARG A 52 -12.60 10.09 -5.54
CA ARG A 52 -13.69 9.63 -6.41
C ARG A 52 -13.14 8.85 -7.60
N ALA A 53 -14.04 8.20 -8.34
CA ALA A 53 -13.69 7.49 -9.59
C ALA A 53 -13.07 8.42 -10.67
N ASP A 54 -13.28 9.74 -10.56
CA ASP A 54 -12.66 10.75 -11.41
C ASP A 54 -11.42 11.41 -10.78
N LEU A 55 -10.82 10.76 -9.77
CA LEU A 55 -9.54 11.07 -9.13
C LEU A 55 -9.51 12.32 -8.24
N ARG A 56 -10.64 12.99 -8.06
CA ARG A 56 -10.78 14.13 -7.14
C ARG A 56 -10.79 13.66 -5.70
N VAL A 57 -10.00 14.34 -4.87
CA VAL A 57 -9.96 14.10 -3.42
C VAL A 57 -11.31 14.47 -2.81
N GLU A 58 -11.80 13.62 -1.92
CA GLU A 58 -13.10 13.79 -1.27
C GLU A 58 -12.98 13.55 0.25
N ASP A 59 -13.53 14.48 1.02
CA ASP A 59 -13.71 14.36 2.46
C ASP A 59 -15.21 14.34 2.82
N GLU A 60 -15.54 14.43 4.11
CA GLU A 60 -16.93 14.46 4.60
C GLU A 60 -17.75 15.68 4.11
N ASN A 61 -17.08 16.75 3.67
CA ASN A 61 -17.68 17.98 3.16
C ASN A 61 -17.80 17.99 1.62
N GLY A 62 -17.22 16.99 0.94
CA GLY A 62 -17.26 16.82 -0.50
C GLY A 62 -15.89 16.96 -1.16
N VAL A 63 -15.86 17.45 -2.40
CA VAL A 63 -14.62 17.55 -3.18
C VAL A 63 -13.71 18.65 -2.61
N VAL A 64 -12.46 18.29 -2.34
CA VAL A 64 -11.41 19.24 -1.97
C VAL A 64 -10.92 19.95 -3.24
N GLU A 65 -11.11 21.27 -3.31
CA GLU A 65 -10.77 22.06 -4.50
C GLU A 65 -9.26 22.04 -4.79
N GLY A 66 -8.89 21.78 -6.05
CA GLY A 66 -7.49 21.75 -6.49
C GLY A 66 -6.71 20.51 -6.09
N ALA A 67 -7.34 19.53 -5.42
CA ALA A 67 -6.68 18.31 -4.95
C ALA A 67 -7.08 17.07 -5.77
N TRP A 68 -6.07 16.32 -6.22
CA TRP A 68 -6.20 15.06 -6.96
C TRP A 68 -5.17 14.04 -6.47
N ALA A 69 -5.52 12.76 -6.52
CA ALA A 69 -4.56 11.68 -6.29
C ALA A 69 -4.78 10.51 -7.26
N ALA A 70 -3.71 9.80 -7.60
CA ALA A 70 -3.73 8.63 -8.48
C ALA A 70 -2.65 7.61 -8.07
N GLY A 71 -2.72 6.41 -8.66
CA GLY A 71 -1.74 5.34 -8.44
C GLY A 71 -1.77 4.76 -7.02
N ASP A 72 -0.62 4.28 -6.54
CA ASP A 72 -0.49 3.53 -5.28
C ASP A 72 -0.93 4.29 -4.03
N ASN A 73 -1.00 5.62 -4.13
CA ASN A 73 -1.39 6.52 -3.05
C ASN A 73 -2.89 6.83 -3.02
N ALA A 74 -3.67 6.41 -4.01
CA ALA A 74 -5.08 6.76 -4.13
C ALA A 74 -5.99 5.56 -3.86
N ALA A 75 -7.00 5.77 -3.01
CA ALA A 75 -8.09 4.84 -2.81
C ALA A 75 -9.18 5.12 -3.87
N VAL A 76 -8.88 4.84 -5.14
CA VAL A 76 -9.85 4.97 -6.23
C VAL A 76 -10.90 3.86 -6.10
N PRO A 77 -12.20 4.17 -6.07
CA PRO A 77 -13.24 3.16 -6.01
C PRO A 77 -13.25 2.36 -7.32
N ASP A 78 -13.28 1.03 -7.19
CA ASP A 78 -13.51 0.15 -8.33
C ASP A 78 -15.02 0.13 -8.64
N LEU A 79 -15.37 0.57 -9.85
CA LEU A 79 -16.75 0.60 -10.33
C LEU A 79 -17.17 -0.69 -11.02
N THR A 80 -16.22 -1.59 -11.30
CA THR A 80 -16.47 -2.83 -12.03
C THR A 80 -17.05 -3.93 -11.13
N GLY A 81 -16.76 -3.92 -9.83
CA GLY A 81 -17.18 -4.99 -8.92
C GLY A 81 -16.20 -6.17 -8.85
N ASP A 82 -15.20 -6.19 -9.73
CA ASP A 82 -14.43 -7.40 -10.07
C ASP A 82 -12.97 -7.34 -9.57
N GLY A 83 -12.57 -6.25 -8.89
CA GLY A 83 -11.20 -6.03 -8.46
C GLY A 83 -10.89 -6.47 -7.03
N PRO A 84 -9.59 -6.59 -6.70
CA PRO A 84 -9.15 -6.84 -5.33
C PRO A 84 -9.44 -5.61 -4.45
N GLY A 85 -10.60 -5.61 -3.80
CA GLY A 85 -11.07 -4.53 -2.92
C GLY A 85 -12.55 -4.19 -3.05
N GLY A 86 -13.23 -4.77 -4.05
CA GLY A 86 -14.61 -4.46 -4.42
C GLY A 86 -14.69 -4.17 -5.90
#